data_AF-A0A4X1USA1-F1
#
_entry.id   AF-A0A4X1USA1-F1
#
_cell.length_a   1.000
_cell.length_b   1.000
_cell.length_c   1.000
_cell.angle_alpha   90.00
_cell.angle_beta   90.00
_cell.angle_gamma   90.00
#
_symmetry.space_group_name_H-M   'P 1'
#
loop_
_entity.id
_entity.type
_entity.pdbx_description
1 polymer ?
#
loop_
_entity_poly.entity_id
_entity_poly.type
_entity_poly.pdbx_seq_one_letter_code
_entity_poly.pdbx_strand_id
1 'polypeptide(L)'
;NKSNYKKLLCSIRGLTQGHCKPQNTFLHDSFQDVATACNLPNITCKNGQNNCHQSAKPVSLTQCSFTGGNYPNCRYKDAAQYKFFIVACKGDPPYPFVPVHLDKII
;
A
#
# COMPACT_ATOMS: atom_id res chain seq x y z
N ASN A 1 -8.28 6.40 -20.61
CA ASN A 1 -8.44 7.57 -19.69
C ASN A 1 -7.95 7.18 -18.30
N LYS A 2 -7.08 7.99 -17.67
CA LYS A 2 -6.54 7.78 -16.30
C LYS A 2 -7.62 7.58 -15.22
N SER A 3 -8.81 8.16 -15.37
CA SER A 3 -9.92 7.98 -14.42
C SER A 3 -10.45 6.53 -14.40
N ASN A 4 -10.58 5.88 -15.55
CA ASN A 4 -11.06 4.49 -15.62
C ASN A 4 -10.04 3.50 -15.05
N TYR A 5 -8.74 3.79 -15.19
CA TYR A 5 -7.67 2.96 -14.64
C TYR A 5 -7.71 2.91 -13.09
N LYS A 6 -7.95 4.06 -12.43
CA LYS A 6 -8.09 4.13 -10.96
C LYS A 6 -9.28 3.32 -10.45
N LYS A 7 -10.43 3.45 -11.13
CA LYS A 7 -11.62 2.64 -10.82
C LYS A 7 -11.31 1.15 -10.91
N LEU A 8 -10.59 0.73 -11.97
CA LEU A 8 -10.18 -0.65 -12.16
C LEU A 8 -9.27 -1.14 -11.03
N LEU A 9 -8.27 -0.34 -10.63
CA LEU A 9 -7.37 -0.65 -9.50
C LEU A 9 -8.17 -0.94 -8.22
N CYS A 10 -9.12 -0.07 -7.88
CA CYS A 10 -9.96 -0.25 -6.69
C CYS A 10 -10.90 -1.45 -6.76
N SER A 11 -11.12 -2.02 -7.94
CA SER A 11 -11.96 -3.20 -8.16
C SER A 11 -11.17 -4.49 -8.37
N ILE A 12 -9.83 -4.47 -8.20
CA ILE A 12 -9.01 -5.68 -8.29
C ILE A 12 -9.50 -6.71 -7.26
N ARG A 13 -9.85 -7.90 -7.75
CA ARG A 13 -10.29 -9.03 -6.93
C ARG A 13 -9.11 -9.66 -6.19
N GLY A 14 -9.36 -10.24 -5.02
CA GLY A 14 -8.34 -10.98 -4.27
C GLY A 14 -7.38 -10.13 -3.43
N LEU A 15 -7.61 -8.82 -3.28
CA LEU A 15 -6.88 -7.99 -2.30
C LEU A 15 -7.09 -8.48 -0.86
N THR A 16 -8.25 -9.10 -0.60
CA THR A 16 -8.61 -9.84 0.62
C THR A 16 -9.50 -11.01 0.23
N GLN A 17 -9.28 -12.19 0.83
CA GLN A 17 -10.15 -13.35 0.64
C GLN A 17 -11.37 -13.26 1.58
N GLY A 18 -12.57 -13.50 1.04
CA GLY A 18 -13.80 -13.69 1.83
C GLY A 18 -14.48 -12.43 2.39
N HIS A 19 -13.92 -11.24 2.25
CA HIS A 19 -14.56 -9.99 2.71
C HIS A 19 -14.09 -8.75 1.92
N CYS A 20 -14.90 -7.68 1.96
CA CYS A 20 -14.54 -6.38 1.41
C CYS A 20 -13.61 -5.64 2.38
N LYS A 21 -12.36 -5.38 1.96
CA LYS A 21 -11.43 -4.60 2.78
C LYS A 21 -11.94 -3.15 2.92
N PRO A 22 -11.94 -2.53 4.11
CA PRO A 22 -12.40 -1.16 4.28
C PRO A 22 -11.60 -0.14 3.46
N GLN A 23 -10.29 -0.34 3.33
CA GLN A 23 -9.39 0.54 2.58
C GLN A 23 -8.31 -0.26 1.85
N ASN A 24 -8.03 0.13 0.60
CA ASN A 24 -6.87 -0.32 -0.17
C ASN A 24 -6.08 0.90 -0.66
N THR A 25 -4.77 0.76 -0.84
CA THR A 25 -3.91 1.82 -1.36
C THR A 25 -2.98 1.25 -2.42
N PHE A 26 -2.87 1.94 -3.54
CA PHE A 26 -1.97 1.63 -4.64
C PHE A 26 -0.94 2.75 -4.76
N LEU A 27 0.33 2.45 -4.51
CA LEU A 27 1.43 3.37 -4.76
C LEU A 27 1.74 3.36 -6.26
N HIS A 28 1.81 4.53 -6.89
CA HIS A 28 2.21 4.69 -8.28
C HIS A 28 3.71 4.90 -8.37
N ASP A 29 4.45 3.89 -7.91
CA ASP A 29 5.90 3.86 -7.92
C ASP A 29 6.39 2.44 -8.27
N SER A 30 7.65 2.31 -8.68
CA SER A 30 8.21 0.99 -9.00
C SER A 30 8.43 0.17 -7.72
N PHE A 31 8.46 -1.16 -7.84
CA PHE A 31 8.76 -2.01 -6.69
C PHE A 31 10.15 -1.70 -6.13
N GLN A 32 11.14 -1.48 -7.01
CA GLN A 32 12.51 -1.13 -6.63
C GLN A 32 12.55 0.19 -5.86
N ASP A 33 11.83 1.20 -6.32
CA ASP A 33 11.75 2.51 -5.66
C ASP A 33 11.10 2.40 -4.27
N VAL A 34 10.01 1.64 -4.14
CA VAL A 34 9.41 1.35 -2.83
C VAL A 34 10.37 0.56 -1.93
N ALA A 35 11.08 -0.41 -2.48
CA ALA A 35 12.04 -1.23 -1.74
C ALA A 35 13.24 -0.42 -1.23
N THR A 36 13.62 0.68 -1.89
CA THR A 36 14.67 1.56 -1.36
C THR A 36 14.34 2.14 0.01
N ALA A 37 13.05 2.25 0.37
CA ALA A 37 12.63 2.67 1.70
C ALA A 37 13.11 1.69 2.79
N CYS A 38 13.28 0.40 2.47
CA CYS A 38 13.77 -0.60 3.41
C CYS A 38 15.22 -0.36 3.88
N ASN A 39 15.96 0.52 3.21
CA ASN A 39 17.32 0.91 3.59
C ASN A 39 17.36 2.15 4.51
N LEU A 40 16.21 2.75 4.79
CA LEU A 40 16.08 3.93 5.67
C LEU A 40 16.00 3.50 7.14
N PRO A 41 16.15 4.42 8.12
CA PRO A 41 16.09 4.07 9.53
C PRO A 41 14.79 3.35 9.91
N ASN A 42 14.93 2.33 10.77
CA ASN A 42 13.79 1.58 11.29
C ASN A 42 12.92 2.48 12.20
N ILE A 43 11.61 2.29 12.10
CA ILE A 43 10.61 2.84 12.98
C ILE A 43 9.65 1.74 13.46
N THR A 44 8.96 2.00 14.56
CA THR A 44 7.94 1.11 15.09
C THR A 44 6.69 1.13 14.22
N CYS A 45 6.31 -0.04 13.70
CA CYS A 45 5.06 -0.29 12.99
C CYS A 45 3.83 -0.17 13.90
N LYS A 46 2.62 -0.11 13.34
CA LYS A 46 1.37 -0.13 14.13
C LYS A 46 1.19 -1.37 14.99
N ASN A 47 1.77 -2.50 14.56
CA ASN A 47 1.75 -3.76 15.30
C ASN A 47 2.89 -3.90 16.34
N GLY A 48 3.68 -2.84 16.56
CA GLY A 48 4.78 -2.83 17.53
C GLY A 48 6.11 -3.40 17.04
N GLN A 49 6.17 -3.98 15.83
CA GLN A 49 7.43 -4.47 15.26
C GLN A 49 8.33 -3.29 14.84
N ASN A 50 9.64 -3.42 15.01
CA ASN A 50 10.62 -2.38 14.66
C ASN A 50 11.30 -2.62 13.30
N ASN A 51 10.49 -2.91 12.29
CA ASN A 51 10.93 -3.19 10.92
C ASN A 51 10.14 -2.36 9.88
N CYS A 52 9.54 -1.24 10.31
CA CYS A 52 8.92 -0.30 9.40
C CYS A 52 9.90 0.79 8.98
N HIS A 53 9.66 1.37 7.81
CA HIS A 53 10.50 2.42 7.24
C HIS A 53 9.59 3.44 6.54
N GLN A 54 9.82 4.72 6.81
CA GLN A 54 9.13 5.81 6.10
C GLN A 54 9.84 6.12 4.79
N SER A 55 9.08 6.30 3.71
CA SER A 55 9.59 6.75 2.42
C SER A 55 10.36 8.07 2.52
N ALA A 56 11.50 8.21 1.81
CA ALA A 56 12.27 9.45 1.78
C ALA A 56 11.53 10.62 1.09
N LYS A 57 10.63 10.31 0.15
CA LYS A 57 9.86 11.29 -0.62
C LYS A 57 8.39 10.86 -0.71
N PRO A 58 7.46 11.82 -0.85
CA PRO A 58 6.08 11.48 -1.14
C PRO A 58 5.94 10.91 -2.55
N VAL A 59 4.96 10.03 -2.73
CA VAL A 59 4.64 9.38 -4.00
C VAL A 59 3.19 9.60 -4.39
N SER A 60 2.93 9.55 -5.69
CA SER A 60 1.56 9.54 -6.18
C SER A 60 0.91 8.22 -5.79
N LEU A 61 -0.32 8.25 -5.29
CA LEU A 61 -1.02 7.04 -4.89
C LEU A 61 -2.52 7.15 -5.20
N THR A 62 -3.18 6.00 -5.21
CA THR A 62 -4.65 5.91 -5.24
C THR A 62 -5.14 5.18 -4.02
N GLN A 63 -5.90 5.90 -3.19
CA GLN A 63 -6.60 5.35 -2.04
C GLN A 63 -8.00 4.95 -2.47
N CYS A 64 -8.39 3.72 -2.12
CA CYS A 64 -9.69 3.13 -2.42
C CYS A 64 -10.43 2.91 -1.11
N SER A 65 -11.53 3.63 -0.90
CA SER A 65 -12.36 3.51 0.31
C SER A 65 -13.63 2.74 0.01
N PHE A 66 -13.93 1.72 0.80
CA PHE A 66 -15.14 0.93 0.65
C PHE A 66 -16.38 1.81 0.82
N THR A 67 -17.35 1.66 -0.07
CA THR A 67 -18.62 2.40 -0.05
C THR A 67 -19.86 1.50 0.03
N GLY A 68 -19.69 0.17 -0.03
CA GLY A 68 -20.80 -0.78 0.12
C GLY A 68 -20.75 -1.96 -0.86
N GLY A 69 -21.76 -2.82 -0.80
CA GLY A 69 -21.78 -4.10 -1.53
C GLY A 69 -21.23 -5.25 -0.69
N ASN A 70 -21.20 -6.46 -1.27
CA ASN A 70 -20.76 -7.68 -0.59
C ASN A 70 -19.72 -8.39 -1.45
N TYR A 71 -18.79 -9.11 -0.82
CA TYR A 71 -17.81 -9.92 -1.54
C TYR A 71 -18.52 -10.93 -2.46
N PRO A 72 -18.11 -11.07 -3.75
CA PRO A 72 -16.95 -10.47 -4.40
C PRO A 72 -17.21 -9.11 -5.11
N ASN A 73 -18.42 -8.57 -5.02
CA ASN A 73 -18.88 -7.36 -5.71
C ASN A 73 -18.81 -6.12 -4.81
N CYS A 74 -17.64 -5.87 -4.22
CA CYS A 74 -17.39 -4.71 -3.38
C CYS A 74 -17.34 -3.42 -4.22
N ARG A 75 -17.93 -2.33 -3.73
CA ARG A 75 -17.86 -1.00 -4.35
C ARG A 75 -16.90 -0.11 -3.55
N TYR A 76 -16.10 0.65 -4.29
CA TYR A 76 -15.07 1.53 -3.76
C TYR A 76 -15.15 2.91 -4.41
N LYS A 77 -14.77 3.93 -3.64
CA LYS A 77 -14.46 5.27 -4.14
C LYS A 77 -12.95 5.44 -4.20
N ASP A 78 -12.44 5.91 -5.34
CA ASP A 78 -11.02 6.26 -5.50
C ASP A 78 -10.73 7.71 -5.13
N ALA A 79 -9.55 7.94 -4.59
CA ALA A 79 -8.98 9.27 -4.34
C ALA A 79 -7.50 9.26 -4.72
N ALA A 80 -7.09 10.18 -5.59
CA ALA A 80 -5.67 10.39 -5.88
C ALA A 80 -5.04 11.30 -4.82
N GLN A 81 -3.86 10.94 -4.35
CA GLN A 81 -3.13 11.67 -3.33
C GLN A 81 -1.63 11.68 -3.65
N TYR A 82 -0.90 12.59 -3.00
CA TYR A 82 0.55 12.66 -3.05
C TYR A 82 1.07 12.75 -1.62
N LYS A 83 1.61 11.65 -1.10
CA LYS A 83 1.83 11.45 0.33
C LYS A 83 3.03 10.56 0.61
N PHE A 84 3.55 10.62 1.83
CA PHE A 84 4.55 9.67 2.31
C PHE A 84 3.88 8.35 2.69
N PHE A 85 4.65 7.27 2.66
CA PHE A 85 4.19 5.97 3.10
C PHE A 85 5.17 5.36 4.12
N ILE A 86 4.65 4.42 4.91
CA ILE A 86 5.42 3.58 5.80
C ILE A 86 5.21 2.12 5.36
N VAL A 87 6.31 1.41 5.11
CA VAL A 87 6.31 -0.01 4.76
C VAL A 87 7.04 -0.81 5.80
N ALA A 88 6.53 -1.99 6.13
CA ALA A 88 7.27 -3.01 6.84
C ALA A 88 8.10 -3.81 5.83
N CYS A 89 9.37 -4.02 6.17
CA CYS A 89 10.31 -4.75 5.35
C CYS A 89 10.75 -6.05 6.06
N LYS A 90 11.02 -7.07 5.27
CA LYS A 90 11.58 -8.35 5.74
C LYS A 90 12.65 -8.79 4.76
N GLY A 91 13.75 -9.30 5.28
CA GLY A 91 14.86 -9.84 4.51
C GLY A 91 15.36 -11.12 5.18
N ASP A 92 16.05 -11.93 4.41
CA ASP A 92 16.78 -13.09 4.88
C ASP A 92 18.20 -13.01 4.30
N PRO A 93 19.23 -12.63 5.09
CA PRO A 93 20.58 -12.49 4.57
C PRO A 93 21.04 -13.77 3.85
N PRO A 94 21.64 -13.67 2.65
CA PRO A 94 22.23 -12.47 2.03
C PRO A 94 21.27 -11.65 1.14
N TYR A 95 19.97 -11.96 1.10
CA TYR A 95 19.03 -11.27 0.24
C TYR A 95 18.63 -9.89 0.80
N PRO A 96 18.42 -8.88 -0.08
CA PRO A 96 18.00 -7.56 0.35
C PRO A 96 16.63 -7.59 1.04
N PHE A 97 16.43 -6.67 1.99
CA PHE A 97 15.12 -6.47 2.59
C PHE A 97 14.12 -6.01 1.53
N VAL A 98 12.96 -6.66 1.50
CA VAL A 98 11.87 -6.33 0.58
C VAL A 98 10.64 -5.86 1.35
N PRO A 99 9.83 -4.95 0.78
CA PRO A 99 8.59 -4.52 1.39
C PRO A 99 7.61 -5.68 1.42
N VAL A 100 7.08 -6.00 2.60
CA VAL A 100 6.10 -7.08 2.81
C VAL A 100 4.73 -6.58 3.22
N HIS A 101 4.64 -5.35 3.72
CA HIS A 101 3.38 -4.76 4.16
C HIS A 101 3.42 -3.23 4.05
N LEU A 102 2.32 -2.63 3.60
CA LEU A 102 2.09 -1.18 3.67
C LEU A 102 1.41 -0.85 5.00
N ASP A 103 2.17 -0.33 5.96
CA ASP A 103 1.68 -0.06 7.32
C ASP A 103 0.80 1.20 7.37
N LYS A 104 1.25 2.30 6.76
CA LYS A 104 0.56 3.59 6.87
C LYS A 104 0.84 4.54 5.70
N ILE A 105 -0.12 5.42 5.44
CA ILE A 105 0.03 6.63 4.62
C ILE A 105 0.03 7.85 5.55
N ILE A 106 0.96 8.78 5.36
CA ILE A 106 1.10 10.03 6.14
C ILE A 106 0.56 11.20 5.30
#